data_AF-A0A940NQC8-F1
#
_entry.id   AF-A0A940NQC8-F1
#
_cell.length_a   1.000
_cell.length_b   1.000
_cell.length_c   1.000
_cell.angle_alpha   90.00
_cell.angle_beta   90.00
_cell.angle_gamma   90.00
#
_symmetry.space_group_name_H-M   'P 1'
#
loop_
_entity.id
_entity.type
_entity.pdbx_description
1 polymer ?
#
loop_
_entity_poly.entity_id
_entity_poly.type
_entity_poly.pdbx_seq_one_letter_code
_entity_poly.pdbx_strand_id
1 'polypeptide(L)'
;MKKVNLLFVALILILVGCSSKVSNEVNPKGTVKAGVEQKTASPKSSSEKNGYKLKINGVSIAMNAKAAPIIKQLGKEKNYFEAPSCAFQGLEKTYSYNGFDLNTFEKDGVDYVVGIAFTDDTIATTEGVSLFAKKEEVLQKYGNGYKQKNNSYTYKADGTNLIFLIENNEVSSIEYRGTLE
;
A
#
# COMPACT_ATOMS: atom_id res chain seq x y z
N MET A 1 -46.91 -7.77 29.37
CA MET A 1 -45.99 -7.03 30.26
C MET A 1 -44.78 -7.91 30.54
N LYS A 2 -43.66 -7.69 29.83
CA LYS A 2 -42.42 -8.47 29.99
C LYS A 2 -41.31 -7.50 30.39
N LYS A 3 -40.57 -7.87 31.43
CA LYS A 3 -39.71 -7.01 32.26
C LYS A 3 -38.45 -6.57 31.49
N VAL A 4 -38.13 -5.28 31.55
CA VAL A 4 -36.90 -4.67 31.03
C VAL A 4 -35.80 -4.81 32.10
N ASN A 5 -34.72 -5.51 31.79
CA ASN A 5 -33.52 -5.56 32.63
C ASN A 5 -32.50 -4.55 32.11
N LEU A 6 -32.37 -3.44 32.83
CA LEU A 6 -31.38 -2.38 32.64
C LEU A 6 -30.06 -2.80 33.31
N LEU A 7 -29.03 -3.11 32.51
CA LEU A 7 -27.71 -3.47 33.02
C LEU A 7 -26.81 -2.22 33.03
N PHE A 8 -26.53 -1.70 34.22
CA PHE A 8 -25.57 -0.61 34.45
C PHE A 8 -24.13 -1.14 34.30
N VAL A 9 -23.38 -0.64 33.33
CA VAL A 9 -21.94 -0.89 33.20
C VAL A 9 -21.19 0.36 33.69
N ALA A 10 -20.57 0.23 34.87
CA ALA A 10 -19.75 1.26 35.47
C ALA A 10 -18.34 1.26 34.84
N LEU A 11 -17.95 2.40 34.27
CA LEU A 11 -16.64 2.66 33.67
C LEU A 11 -15.71 3.23 34.75
N ILE A 12 -14.73 2.44 35.20
CA ILE A 12 -13.67 2.89 36.13
C ILE A 12 -12.42 3.23 35.30
N LEU A 13 -12.12 4.53 35.21
CA LEU A 13 -10.87 5.09 34.69
C LEU A 13 -9.81 5.06 35.80
N ILE A 14 -8.68 4.39 35.55
CA ILE A 14 -7.50 4.47 36.42
C ILE A 14 -6.38 5.13 35.61
N LEU A 15 -6.12 6.40 35.89
CA LEU A 15 -4.93 7.13 35.44
C LEU A 15 -3.86 6.95 36.52
N VAL A 16 -2.78 6.24 36.19
CA VAL A 16 -1.54 6.25 36.99
C VAL A 16 -0.47 6.92 36.15
N GLY A 17 -0.12 8.15 36.53
CA GLY A 17 1.10 8.82 36.12
C GLY A 17 2.20 8.57 37.14
N CYS A 18 3.44 8.52 36.67
CA CYS A 18 4.62 8.81 37.47
C CYS A 18 5.66 9.51 36.59
N SER A 19 5.91 10.78 36.90
CA SER A 19 7.00 11.60 36.40
C SER A 19 8.15 11.50 37.40
N SER A 20 9.35 11.16 36.94
CA SER A 20 10.56 11.19 37.74
C SER A 20 11.67 11.94 37.01
N LYS A 21 11.75 13.23 37.38
CA LYS A 21 12.95 14.03 37.71
C LYS A 21 14.21 13.84 36.86
N VAL A 22 14.47 14.91 36.09
CA VAL A 22 15.79 15.44 35.76
C VAL A 22 16.56 15.77 37.05
N SER A 23 17.80 15.30 37.14
CA SER A 23 18.85 15.90 37.96
C SER A 23 20.03 16.19 37.05
N ASN A 24 20.33 17.47 36.90
CA ASN A 24 21.50 17.99 36.20
C ASN A 24 22.50 18.34 37.30
N GLU A 25 23.70 17.78 37.29
CA GLU A 25 24.83 18.39 38.00
C GLU A 25 26.13 18.19 37.23
N VAL A 26 26.87 19.29 37.19
CA VAL A 26 27.98 19.65 36.31
C VAL A 26 29.28 19.45 37.07
N ASN A 27 30.34 18.97 36.40
CA ASN A 27 31.70 19.47 36.66
C ASN A 27 32.62 19.22 35.44
N PRO A 28 33.73 19.97 35.27
CA PRO A 28 34.01 20.65 34.02
C PRO A 28 35.37 20.27 33.43
N LYS A 29 35.69 20.93 32.31
CA LYS A 29 37.05 21.24 31.82
C LYS A 29 37.62 20.25 30.80
N GLY A 30 37.54 20.66 29.54
CA GLY A 30 38.22 20.05 28.39
C GLY A 30 37.87 20.78 27.10
N THR A 31 38.56 21.89 26.85
CA THR A 31 38.47 22.75 25.67
C THR A 31 38.71 21.98 24.36
N VAL A 32 37.98 22.31 23.27
CA VAL A 32 38.51 22.72 21.93
C VAL A 32 37.41 22.69 20.84
N LYS A 33 37.21 23.88 20.24
CA LYS A 33 36.83 24.27 18.86
C LYS A 33 35.65 23.63 18.10
N ALA A 34 34.71 24.53 17.77
CA ALA A 34 34.20 24.90 16.44
C ALA A 34 33.82 23.81 15.43
N GLY A 35 32.52 23.74 15.13
CA GLY A 35 31.94 23.08 13.96
C GLY A 35 30.42 23.16 14.00
N VAL A 36 29.86 24.25 13.48
CA VAL A 36 28.41 24.38 13.23
C VAL A 36 28.10 23.58 11.99
N GLU A 37 27.49 22.40 12.14
CA GLU A 37 26.75 21.75 11.06
C GLU A 37 25.40 21.26 11.60
N GLN A 38 24.39 22.06 11.26
CA GLN A 38 22.99 21.79 11.49
C GLN A 38 22.56 20.65 10.55
N LYS A 39 22.77 19.40 10.96
CA LYS A 39 22.11 18.24 10.35
C LYS A 39 20.70 18.15 10.92
N THR A 40 19.80 18.81 10.21
CA THR A 40 18.35 18.60 10.29
C THR A 40 18.06 17.11 10.22
N ALA A 41 17.59 16.54 11.33
CA ALA A 41 17.13 15.17 11.40
C ALA A 41 15.96 15.00 10.42
N SER A 42 16.22 14.29 9.31
CA SER A 42 15.19 13.82 8.41
C SER A 42 14.17 12.98 9.20
N PRO A 43 12.86 13.16 8.98
CA PRO A 43 11.87 12.34 9.65
C PRO A 43 12.05 10.88 9.21
N LYS A 44 12.09 9.99 10.20
CA LYS A 44 12.18 8.53 10.10
C LYS A 44 11.45 8.02 8.86
N SER A 45 12.25 7.49 7.93
CA SER A 45 11.82 6.53 6.91
C SER A 45 10.94 5.49 7.58
N SER A 46 9.63 5.57 7.36
CA SER A 46 8.73 4.43 7.53
C SER A 46 9.34 3.28 6.74
N SER A 47 9.61 2.16 7.41
CA SER A 47 10.10 0.91 6.81
C SER A 47 9.58 0.73 5.38
N GLU A 48 10.46 0.78 4.39
CA GLU A 48 10.09 0.49 3.01
C GLU A 48 9.58 -0.95 2.97
N LYS A 49 8.26 -1.09 2.94
CA LYS A 49 7.61 -2.36 2.67
C LYS A 49 8.05 -2.82 1.27
N ASN A 50 8.64 -4.01 1.21
CA ASN A 50 9.29 -4.64 0.04
C ASN A 50 8.27 -5.36 -0.87
N GLY A 51 7.03 -4.88 -0.90
CA GLY A 51 5.99 -5.43 -1.76
C GLY A 51 6.19 -5.02 -3.22
N TYR A 52 5.55 -5.75 -4.14
CA TYR A 52 5.49 -5.33 -5.54
C TYR A 52 4.76 -3.99 -5.66
N LYS A 53 5.30 -3.09 -6.48
CA LYS A 53 4.75 -1.76 -6.74
C LYS A 53 4.67 -1.55 -8.23
N LEU A 54 3.70 -0.77 -8.69
CA LEU A 54 3.72 -0.22 -10.04
C LEU A 54 4.47 1.11 -10.00
N LYS A 55 5.43 1.31 -10.91
CA LYS A 55 6.09 2.60 -11.13
C LYS A 55 5.70 3.13 -12.50
N ILE A 56 5.02 4.27 -12.52
CA ILE A 56 4.58 4.91 -13.77
C ILE A 56 4.78 6.41 -13.69
N ASN A 57 5.44 7.00 -14.69
CA ASN A 57 5.71 8.45 -14.76
C ASN A 57 6.34 9.03 -13.47
N GLY A 58 7.23 8.27 -12.82
CA GLY A 58 7.87 8.67 -11.57
C GLY A 58 7.02 8.47 -10.30
N VAL A 59 5.76 8.05 -10.43
CA VAL A 59 4.86 7.75 -9.30
C VAL A 59 4.98 6.28 -8.94
N SER A 60 5.18 5.99 -7.66
CA SER A 60 5.16 4.62 -7.14
C SER A 60 3.83 4.32 -6.43
N ILE A 61 3.13 3.31 -6.92
CA ILE A 61 1.84 2.85 -6.40
C ILE A 61 2.07 1.53 -5.66
N ALA A 62 1.91 1.55 -4.34
CA ALA A 62 2.03 0.38 -3.49
C ALA A 62 0.66 -0.04 -2.95
N MET A 63 0.42 -1.34 -2.82
CA MET A 63 -0.78 -1.84 -2.17
C MET A 63 -0.83 -1.40 -0.71
N ASN A 64 -2.03 -1.19 -0.19
CA ASN A 64 -2.31 -0.73 1.17
C ASN A 64 -1.76 0.67 1.51
N ALA A 65 -1.22 1.42 0.53
CA ALA A 65 -0.84 2.80 0.71
C ALA A 65 -2.08 3.72 0.69
N LYS A 66 -2.00 4.86 1.37
CA LYS A 66 -3.03 5.90 1.27
C LYS A 66 -3.16 6.38 -0.17
N ALA A 67 -4.37 6.39 -0.71
CA ALA A 67 -4.62 6.66 -2.11
C ALA A 67 -4.50 8.14 -2.48
N ALA A 68 -4.98 9.05 -1.63
CA ALA A 68 -5.00 10.49 -1.89
C ALA A 68 -3.66 11.10 -2.39
N PRO A 69 -2.50 10.85 -1.75
CA PRO A 69 -1.22 11.39 -2.24
C PRO A 69 -0.78 10.77 -3.57
N ILE A 70 -1.19 9.54 -3.88
CA ILE A 70 -0.87 8.85 -5.15
C ILE A 70 -1.74 9.43 -6.27
N ILE A 71 -3.07 9.51 -6.06
CA ILE A 71 -4.02 10.08 -7.03
C ILE A 71 -3.61 11.51 -7.39
N LYS A 72 -3.22 12.33 -6.40
CA LYS A 72 -2.72 13.68 -6.64
C LYS A 72 -1.50 13.71 -7.58
N GLN A 73 -0.59 12.74 -7.48
CA GLN A 73 0.60 12.66 -8.33
C GLN A 73 0.30 12.11 -9.73
N LEU A 74 -0.65 11.16 -9.83
CA LEU A 74 -1.11 10.62 -11.11
C LEU A 74 -1.86 11.67 -11.94
N GLY A 75 -2.48 12.64 -11.27
CA GLY A 75 -3.26 13.69 -11.92
C GLY A 75 -4.70 13.25 -12.18
N LYS A 76 -5.36 13.91 -13.13
CA LYS A 76 -6.78 13.69 -13.43
C LYS A 76 -6.98 12.34 -14.13
N GLU A 77 -7.85 11.51 -13.57
CA GLU A 77 -8.32 10.26 -14.18
C GLU A 77 -9.21 10.52 -15.41
N LYS A 78 -9.29 9.52 -16.29
CA LYS A 78 -10.17 9.56 -17.46
C LYS A 78 -11.62 9.31 -17.07
N ASN A 79 -11.83 8.34 -16.19
CA ASN A 79 -13.13 7.96 -15.66
C ASN A 79 -13.01 7.71 -14.16
N TYR A 80 -14.12 7.95 -13.46
CA TYR A 80 -14.27 7.71 -12.04
C TYR A 80 -15.56 6.94 -11.78
N PHE A 81 -15.50 5.95 -10.90
CA PHE A 81 -16.66 5.23 -10.40
C PHE A 81 -16.50 4.97 -8.91
N GLU A 82 -17.59 5.04 -8.16
CA GLU A 82 -17.62 4.63 -6.75
C GLU A 82 -18.93 3.91 -6.41
N ALA A 83 -18.85 2.97 -5.47
CA ALA A 83 -20.00 2.24 -4.96
C ALA A 83 -19.76 1.81 -3.50
N PRO A 84 -20.82 1.55 -2.72
CA PRO A 84 -20.68 0.86 -1.44
C PRO A 84 -19.93 -0.45 -1.59
N SER A 85 -18.89 -0.65 -0.79
CA SER A 85 -18.11 -1.88 -0.80
C SER A 85 -18.95 -3.05 -0.28
N CYS A 86 -18.81 -4.21 -0.93
CA CYS A 86 -19.44 -5.46 -0.50
C CYS A 86 -18.59 -6.18 0.56
N ALA A 87 -17.25 -6.01 0.49
CA ALA A 87 -16.30 -6.69 1.35
C ALA A 87 -15.84 -5.85 2.55
N PHE A 88 -15.96 -4.53 2.46
CA PHE A 88 -15.51 -3.57 3.47
C PHE A 88 -16.64 -2.62 3.87
N GLN A 89 -16.50 -2.01 5.04
CA GLN A 89 -17.34 -0.87 5.39
C GLN A 89 -16.78 0.38 4.71
N GLY A 90 -17.60 1.04 3.89
CA GLY A 90 -17.21 2.27 3.18
C GLY A 90 -17.41 2.13 1.67
N LEU A 91 -16.73 2.99 0.90
CA LEU A 91 -16.79 3.00 -0.54
C LEU A 91 -15.62 2.23 -1.16
N GLU A 92 -15.89 1.52 -2.24
CA GLU A 92 -14.90 1.14 -3.24
C GLU A 92 -14.92 2.18 -4.36
N LYS A 93 -13.73 2.59 -4.80
CA LYS A 93 -13.57 3.63 -5.84
C LYS A 93 -12.62 3.11 -6.91
N THR A 94 -12.95 3.37 -8.16
CA THR A 94 -12.15 3.02 -9.33
C THR A 94 -11.80 4.29 -10.09
N TYR A 95 -10.50 4.50 -10.30
CA TYR A 95 -9.94 5.60 -11.06
C TYR A 95 -9.26 5.02 -12.31
N SER A 96 -9.81 5.31 -13.49
CA SER A 96 -9.27 4.79 -14.75
C SER A 96 -8.26 5.76 -15.35
N TYR A 97 -7.04 5.27 -15.62
CA TYR A 97 -5.99 5.99 -16.33
C TYR A 97 -5.70 5.30 -17.67
N ASN A 98 -4.77 5.85 -18.46
CA ASN A 98 -4.29 5.13 -19.64
C ASN A 98 -3.48 3.91 -19.17
N GLY A 99 -3.82 2.72 -19.68
CA GLY A 99 -3.15 1.46 -19.37
C GLY A 99 -3.52 0.77 -18.06
N PHE A 100 -4.21 1.43 -17.11
CA PHE A 100 -4.61 0.76 -15.88
C PHE A 100 -5.82 1.39 -15.17
N ASP A 101 -6.51 0.55 -14.39
CA ASP A 101 -7.49 0.96 -13.38
C ASP A 101 -6.87 0.86 -11.99
N LEU A 102 -6.96 1.94 -11.22
CA LEU A 102 -6.59 1.99 -9.81
C LEU A 102 -7.85 1.80 -8.96
N ASN A 103 -7.85 0.76 -8.12
CA ASN A 103 -8.95 0.44 -7.22
C ASN A 103 -8.55 0.74 -5.77
N THR A 104 -9.45 1.41 -5.06
CA THR A 104 -9.28 1.76 -3.65
C THR A 104 -10.47 1.28 -2.84
N PHE A 105 -10.25 1.09 -1.55
CA PHE A 105 -11.31 0.90 -0.56
C PHE A 105 -11.15 1.92 0.55
N GLU A 106 -12.27 2.37 1.08
CA GLU A 106 -12.32 3.26 2.21
C GLU A 106 -12.26 2.46 3.52
N LYS A 107 -11.45 2.95 4.47
CA LYS A 107 -11.42 2.47 5.85
C LYS A 107 -11.27 3.67 6.78
N ASP A 108 -12.21 3.81 7.71
CA ASP A 108 -12.24 4.92 8.69
C ASP A 108 -12.16 6.31 8.02
N GLY A 109 -12.84 6.48 6.88
CA GLY A 109 -12.85 7.72 6.10
C GLY A 109 -11.56 8.00 5.31
N VAL A 110 -10.66 7.01 5.19
CA VAL A 110 -9.42 7.12 4.43
C VAL A 110 -9.38 6.05 3.34
N ASP A 111 -9.13 6.46 2.10
CA ASP A 111 -8.96 5.54 0.97
C ASP A 111 -7.55 4.95 0.93
N TYR A 112 -7.49 3.63 0.74
CA TYR A 112 -6.26 2.87 0.55
C TYR A 112 -6.30 2.12 -0.78
N VAL A 113 -5.15 2.01 -1.43
CA VAL A 113 -5.00 1.23 -2.66
C VAL A 113 -5.19 -0.26 -2.35
N VAL A 114 -6.10 -0.93 -3.05
CA VAL A 114 -6.33 -2.38 -2.92
C VAL A 114 -6.06 -3.14 -4.20
N GLY A 115 -6.06 -2.47 -5.35
CA GLY A 115 -5.64 -3.14 -6.56
C GLY A 115 -5.33 -2.23 -7.74
N ILE A 116 -4.60 -2.81 -8.67
CA ILE A 116 -4.34 -2.25 -10.00
C ILE A 116 -4.65 -3.35 -11.00
N ALA A 117 -5.41 -3.04 -12.04
CA ALA A 117 -5.63 -3.93 -13.17
C ALA A 117 -5.12 -3.25 -14.44
N PHE A 118 -4.31 -3.95 -15.22
CA PHE A 118 -3.84 -3.44 -16.50
C PHE A 118 -4.96 -3.55 -17.51
N THR A 119 -5.14 -2.49 -18.32
CA THR A 119 -6.24 -2.40 -19.30
C THR A 119 -5.75 -2.44 -20.75
N ASP A 120 -4.47 -2.16 -21.00
CA ASP A 120 -3.82 -2.27 -22.30
C ASP A 120 -2.30 -2.53 -22.16
N ASP A 121 -1.62 -2.71 -23.29
CA ASP A 121 -0.20 -3.02 -23.40
C ASP A 121 0.71 -1.78 -23.51
N THR A 122 0.17 -0.58 -23.32
CA THR A 122 0.97 0.68 -23.35
C THR A 122 1.79 0.90 -22.09
N ILE A 123 1.56 0.08 -21.05
CA ILE A 123 2.31 0.09 -19.80
C ILE A 123 2.87 -1.30 -19.49
N ALA A 124 3.86 -1.34 -18.61
CA ALA A 124 4.46 -2.56 -18.09
C ALA A 124 4.51 -2.53 -16.57
N THR A 125 4.67 -3.70 -15.95
CA THR A 125 5.08 -3.80 -14.55
C THR A 125 6.42 -3.09 -14.32
N THR A 126 6.76 -2.81 -13.06
CA THR A 126 8.06 -2.18 -12.71
C THR A 126 9.26 -2.98 -13.22
N GLU A 127 9.14 -4.30 -13.28
CA GLU A 127 10.20 -5.20 -13.75
C GLU A 127 10.19 -5.40 -15.29
N GLY A 128 9.17 -4.86 -15.98
CA GLY A 128 9.12 -4.72 -17.43
C GLY A 128 8.33 -5.81 -18.16
N VAL A 129 7.23 -6.30 -17.58
CA VAL A 129 6.29 -7.22 -18.27
C VAL A 129 5.00 -6.46 -18.60
N SER A 130 4.59 -6.47 -19.86
CA SER A 130 3.32 -5.90 -20.33
C SER A 130 2.29 -7.00 -20.63
N LEU A 131 1.06 -6.60 -20.94
CA LEU A 131 0.10 -7.51 -21.56
C LEU A 131 0.66 -8.07 -22.88
N PHE A 132 0.22 -9.27 -23.24
CA PHE A 132 0.65 -10.07 -24.40
C PHE A 132 2.13 -10.51 -24.42
N ALA A 133 2.91 -10.18 -23.38
CA ALA A 133 4.25 -10.72 -23.20
C ALA A 133 4.22 -12.25 -23.10
N LYS A 134 5.30 -12.92 -23.50
CA LYS A 134 5.39 -14.37 -23.41
C LYS A 134 5.53 -14.82 -21.96
N LYS A 135 5.02 -16.02 -21.63
CA LYS A 135 5.21 -16.64 -20.31
C LYS A 135 6.68 -16.68 -19.91
N GLU A 136 7.57 -16.96 -20.85
CA GLU A 136 9.01 -17.05 -20.62
C GLU A 136 9.58 -15.72 -20.10
N GLU A 137 9.07 -14.57 -20.56
CA GLU A 137 9.48 -13.25 -20.08
C GLU A 137 9.05 -13.03 -18.63
N VAL A 138 7.85 -13.48 -18.24
CA VAL A 138 7.40 -13.45 -16.84
C VAL A 138 8.37 -14.23 -15.95
N LEU A 139 8.72 -15.45 -16.36
CA LEU A 139 9.64 -16.30 -15.60
C LEU A 139 11.06 -15.73 -15.55
N GLN A 140 11.52 -15.07 -16.63
CA GLN A 140 12.82 -14.41 -16.65
C GLN A 140 12.88 -13.24 -15.66
N LYS A 141 11.81 -12.46 -15.55
CA LYS A 141 11.76 -11.25 -14.70
C LYS A 141 11.49 -11.56 -13.23
N TYR A 142 10.63 -12.53 -12.94
CA TYR A 142 10.14 -12.81 -11.59
C TYR A 142 10.60 -14.17 -11.02
N GLY A 143 11.23 -15.00 -11.84
CA GLY A 143 11.68 -16.34 -11.45
C GLY A 143 10.54 -17.35 -11.31
N ASN A 144 10.84 -18.48 -10.67
CA ASN A 144 9.90 -19.60 -10.54
C ASN A 144 9.19 -19.66 -9.16
N GLY A 145 9.29 -18.59 -8.36
CA GLY A 145 8.75 -18.53 -6.99
C GLY A 145 7.24 -18.28 -6.88
N TYR A 146 6.47 -18.51 -7.96
CA TYR A 146 5.04 -18.25 -7.99
C TYR A 146 4.22 -19.38 -7.37
N LYS A 147 3.00 -19.04 -6.92
CA LYS A 147 1.93 -20.01 -6.68
C LYS A 147 1.04 -20.09 -7.91
N GLN A 148 0.87 -21.27 -8.47
CA GLN A 148 0.00 -21.48 -9.63
C GLN A 148 -1.34 -22.07 -9.23
N LYS A 149 -2.42 -21.54 -9.82
CA LYS A 149 -3.75 -22.13 -9.80
C LYS A 149 -4.38 -21.95 -11.17
N ASN A 150 -4.65 -23.04 -11.87
CA ASN A 150 -5.05 -23.02 -13.28
C ASN A 150 -4.04 -22.20 -14.11
N ASN A 151 -4.53 -21.21 -14.86
CA ASN A 151 -3.74 -20.30 -15.70
C ASN A 151 -3.16 -19.10 -14.93
N SER A 152 -3.42 -18.98 -13.62
CA SER A 152 -2.96 -17.87 -12.79
C SER A 152 -1.62 -18.19 -12.14
N TYR A 153 -0.67 -17.25 -12.27
CA TYR A 153 0.68 -17.28 -11.68
C TYR A 153 0.78 -16.12 -10.69
N THR A 154 0.78 -16.43 -9.40
CA THR A 154 0.77 -15.42 -8.32
C THR A 154 2.12 -15.33 -7.63
N TYR A 155 2.76 -14.17 -7.71
CA TYR A 155 3.95 -13.82 -6.94
C TYR A 155 3.54 -13.02 -5.70
N LYS A 156 4.04 -13.42 -4.53
CA LYS A 156 3.68 -12.79 -3.26
C LYS A 156 4.86 -12.05 -2.67
N ALA A 157 4.66 -10.79 -2.30
CA ALA A 157 5.64 -10.00 -1.56
C ALA A 157 4.91 -8.97 -0.70
N ASP A 158 5.18 -8.98 0.61
CA ASP A 158 4.82 -7.95 1.60
C ASP A 158 3.48 -7.24 1.34
N GLY A 159 2.38 -7.92 1.68
CA GLY A 159 1.05 -7.36 1.52
C GLY A 159 0.53 -7.30 0.08
N THR A 160 1.26 -7.82 -0.92
CA THR A 160 0.90 -7.75 -2.34
C THR A 160 0.94 -9.13 -3.00
N ASN A 161 -0.11 -9.44 -3.75
CA ASN A 161 -0.13 -10.49 -4.77
C ASN A 161 -0.01 -9.81 -6.15
N LEU A 162 1.08 -10.06 -6.87
CA LEU A 162 1.20 -9.75 -8.29
C LEU A 162 0.79 -10.99 -9.08
N ILE A 163 -0.22 -10.85 -9.93
CA ILE A 163 -0.92 -11.95 -10.56
C ILE A 163 -0.84 -11.78 -12.07
N PHE A 164 -0.37 -12.83 -12.75
CA PHE A 164 -0.41 -12.96 -14.19
C PHE A 164 -1.41 -14.05 -14.56
N LEU A 165 -2.37 -13.76 -15.45
CA LEU A 165 -3.13 -14.78 -16.15
C LEU A 165 -2.42 -15.09 -17.47
N ILE A 166 -2.13 -16.36 -17.71
CA ILE A 166 -1.40 -16.79 -18.91
C ILE A 166 -2.26 -17.75 -19.72
N GLU A 167 -2.55 -17.36 -20.96
CA GLU A 167 -3.37 -18.11 -21.91
C GLU A 167 -2.62 -18.22 -23.23
N ASN A 168 -2.61 -19.41 -23.85
CA ASN A 168 -1.87 -19.66 -25.10
C ASN A 168 -0.39 -19.20 -25.05
N ASN A 169 0.24 -19.33 -23.88
CA ASN A 169 1.62 -18.93 -23.60
C ASN A 169 1.88 -17.40 -23.62
N GLU A 170 0.82 -16.59 -23.55
CA GLU A 170 0.88 -15.13 -23.48
C GLU A 170 0.15 -14.60 -22.24
N VAL A 171 0.61 -13.47 -21.73
CA VAL A 171 -0.04 -12.78 -20.60
C VAL A 171 -1.35 -12.15 -21.09
N SER A 172 -2.48 -12.62 -20.58
CA SER A 172 -3.80 -12.07 -20.88
C SER A 172 -4.34 -11.12 -19.80
N SER A 173 -3.78 -11.16 -18.59
CA SER A 173 -4.09 -10.19 -17.52
C SER A 173 -2.91 -10.00 -16.57
N ILE A 174 -2.77 -8.77 -16.07
CA ILE A 174 -1.83 -8.38 -15.01
C ILE A 174 -2.60 -7.63 -13.93
N GLU A 175 -2.52 -8.13 -12.70
CA GLU A 175 -3.16 -7.50 -11.55
C GLU A 175 -2.21 -7.40 -10.35
N TYR A 176 -2.24 -6.26 -9.68
CA TYR A 176 -1.72 -6.11 -8.32
C TYR A 176 -2.92 -6.16 -7.38
N ARG A 177 -2.87 -6.99 -6.34
CA ARG A 177 -3.91 -7.09 -5.32
C ARG A 177 -3.29 -6.99 -3.93
N GLY A 178 -3.78 -6.07 -3.12
CA GLY A 178 -3.44 -5.97 -1.72
C GLY A 178 -3.97 -7.16 -0.94
N THR A 179 -3.15 -7.77 -0.10
CA THR A 179 -3.63 -8.62 0.98
C THR A 179 -3.86 -7.76 2.20
N LEU A 180 -5.06 -7.85 2.74
CA LEU A 180 -5.43 -7.17 3.97
C LEU A 180 -5.02 -8.08 5.13
N GLU A 181 -4.09 -7.60 5.93
CA GLU A 181 -3.70 -8.19 7.20
C GLU A 181 -4.45 -7.51 8.36
#